data_AF-A0A9D1JWA6-F1
#
_entry.id   AF-A0A9D1JWA6-F1
#
_cell.length_a   1.000
_cell.length_b   1.000
_cell.length_c   1.000
_cell.angle_alpha   90.00
_cell.angle_beta   90.00
_cell.angle_gamma   90.00
#
_symmetry.space_group_name_H-M   'P 1'
#
loop_
_entity.id
_entity.type
_entity.pdbx_description
1 polymer ?
#
loop_
_entity_poly.entity_id
_entity_poly.type
_entity_poly.pdbx_seq_one_letter_code
_entity_poly.pdbx_strand_id
1 'polypeptide(L)'
;MTKIVHAGGGFIIQGDGQKGKESTFLALFGQTKVGKDFVRKNKIVSKTEAESPDFLLNTDDGRTIGIEVVEFVLRTKKVIATTRLEAIGNKVVGYFKKKGIPISLLLEIYDKRKHSPYYADMIDRWQNPGFDHINASDKEIKDKIIEEIEAEGIKDWGLTKRWIDIGGQTFVVYVSKFHAPHTSCHVNNEGMCTENPFDELQSLIDGKNKKYEKYKQKCDDCYLLVVSSGNFVDFTYKIKFHKFKSAFRGVYLLDLGFGNKATKLRTVKMD
;
A
#
# COMPACT_ATOMS: atom_id res chain seq x y z
N MET A 1 6.38 -11.64 22.16
CA MET A 1 7.70 -11.14 22.59
C MET A 1 8.62 -11.13 21.38
N THR A 2 8.89 -9.95 20.84
CA THR A 2 9.69 -9.77 19.62
C THR A 2 11.12 -9.48 20.03
N LYS A 3 12.06 -10.36 19.66
CA LYS A 3 13.48 -10.22 19.98
C LYS A 3 14.13 -9.35 18.91
N ILE A 4 14.60 -8.17 19.30
CA ILE A 4 15.34 -7.24 18.42
C ILE A 4 16.82 -7.66 18.46
N VAL A 5 17.38 -8.05 17.32
CA VAL A 5 18.83 -8.24 17.17
C VAL A 5 19.37 -7.07 16.36
N HIS A 6 20.25 -6.29 16.98
CA HIS A 6 20.93 -5.18 16.32
C HIS A 6 22.04 -5.74 15.41
N ALA A 7 21.87 -5.59 14.10
CA ALA A 7 22.97 -5.67 13.15
C ALA A 7 22.74 -4.64 12.03
N GLY A 8 23.67 -3.68 11.92
CA GLY A 8 23.89 -2.84 10.74
C GLY A 8 22.66 -2.33 9.97
N GLY A 9 22.12 -1.16 10.38
CA GLY A 9 21.54 -0.21 9.43
C GLY A 9 20.22 -0.56 8.70
N GLY A 10 19.49 -1.59 9.13
CA GLY A 10 18.15 -1.88 8.61
C GLY A 10 17.28 -2.58 9.66
N PHE A 11 16.06 -2.07 9.87
CA PHE A 11 15.04 -2.78 10.64
C PHE A 11 14.36 -3.80 9.73
N ILE A 12 14.46 -5.09 10.04
CA ILE A 12 13.59 -6.12 9.47
C ILE A 12 12.53 -6.42 10.52
N ILE A 13 11.26 -6.18 10.20
CA ILE A 13 10.13 -6.55 11.07
C ILE A 13 9.18 -7.45 10.28
N GLN A 14 9.01 -8.67 10.78
CA GLN A 14 7.95 -9.61 10.42
C GLN A 14 6.68 -9.28 11.21
N GLY A 15 5.54 -9.24 10.53
CA GLY A 15 4.22 -9.29 11.15
C GLY A 15 3.12 -9.55 10.12
N ASP A 16 2.30 -10.58 10.35
CA ASP A 16 1.05 -10.78 9.61
C ASP A 16 0.00 -9.77 10.16
N GLY A 17 -0.59 -8.93 9.31
CA GLY A 17 -1.66 -7.97 9.67
C GLY A 17 -1.29 -6.48 9.59
N GLN A 18 -2.23 -5.60 9.95
CA GLN A 18 -2.08 -4.13 9.79
C GLN A 18 -0.85 -3.56 10.53
N LYS A 19 -0.59 -4.01 11.76
CA LYS A 19 0.58 -3.55 12.55
C LYS A 19 1.90 -4.00 11.96
N GLY A 20 1.95 -5.20 11.35
CA GLY A 20 3.11 -5.65 10.59
C GLY A 20 3.40 -4.74 9.40
N LYS A 21 2.36 -4.39 8.65
CA LYS A 21 2.43 -3.47 7.50
C LYS A 21 2.93 -2.07 7.89
N GLU A 22 2.36 -1.47 8.95
CA GLU A 22 2.81 -0.18 9.48
C GLU A 22 4.28 -0.21 9.91
N SER A 23 4.71 -1.30 10.55
CA SER A 23 6.11 -1.51 10.92
C SER A 23 7.03 -1.62 9.71
N THR A 24 6.60 -2.30 8.64
CA THR A 24 7.34 -2.36 7.37
C THR A 24 7.49 -0.97 6.76
N PHE A 25 6.45 -0.14 6.75
CA PHE A 25 6.52 1.22 6.23
C PHE A 25 7.51 2.10 6.99
N LEU A 26 7.48 2.05 8.32
CA LEU A 26 8.42 2.81 9.12
C LEU A 26 9.87 2.34 8.90
N ALA A 27 10.08 1.03 8.73
CA ALA A 27 11.39 0.47 8.40
C ALA A 27 11.89 0.96 7.03
N LEU A 28 11.04 0.89 6.00
CA LEU A 28 11.35 1.39 4.66
C LEU A 28 11.66 2.88 4.66
N PHE A 29 10.88 3.68 5.39
CA PHE A 29 11.15 5.10 5.59
C PHE A 29 12.54 5.31 6.20
N GLY A 30 12.88 4.58 7.26
CA GLY A 30 14.18 4.65 7.94
C GLY A 30 15.38 4.28 7.06
N GLN A 31 15.18 3.53 5.97
CA GLN A 31 16.24 3.21 5.01
C GLN A 31 16.53 4.35 4.03
N THR A 32 15.58 5.25 3.82
CA THR A 32 15.74 6.41 2.92
C THR A 32 16.68 7.47 3.51
N LYS A 33 17.25 8.34 2.66
CA LYS A 33 18.05 9.49 3.13
C LYS A 33 17.27 10.39 4.08
N VAL A 34 16.00 10.68 3.78
CA VAL A 34 15.14 11.55 4.60
C VAL A 34 14.84 10.90 5.96
N GLY A 35 14.57 9.60 5.99
CA GLY A 35 14.34 8.88 7.25
C GLY A 35 15.60 8.78 8.11
N LYS A 36 16.76 8.49 7.52
CA LYS A 36 18.06 8.53 8.23
C LYS A 36 18.34 9.91 8.82
N ASP A 37 18.07 10.96 8.05
CA ASP A 37 18.20 12.34 8.53
C ASP A 37 17.21 12.67 9.65
N PHE A 38 15.98 12.17 9.58
CA PHE A 38 15.00 12.32 10.65
C PHE A 38 15.47 11.66 11.95
N VAL A 39 15.92 10.40 11.88
CA VAL A 39 16.44 9.65 13.04
C VAL A 39 17.63 10.37 13.67
N ARG A 40 18.61 10.80 12.85
CA ARG A 40 19.80 11.51 13.32
C ARG A 40 19.48 12.86 13.95
N LYS A 41 18.64 13.68 13.30
CA LYS A 41 18.32 15.04 13.78
C LYS A 41 17.52 15.04 15.08
N ASN A 42 16.65 14.04 15.25
CA ASN A 42 15.87 13.88 16.48
C ASN A 42 16.55 12.99 17.52
N LYS A 43 17.75 12.47 17.22
CA LYS A 43 18.56 11.64 18.14
C LYS A 43 17.77 10.47 18.73
N ILE A 44 17.07 9.74 17.87
CA ILE A 44 16.22 8.61 18.29
C ILE A 44 17.10 7.46 18.79
N VAL A 45 16.80 6.94 19.99
CA VAL A 45 17.54 5.82 20.62
C VAL A 45 16.72 4.55 20.74
N SER A 46 15.39 4.64 20.82
CA SER A 46 14.51 3.47 20.89
C SER A 46 13.13 3.71 20.28
N LYS A 47 12.41 2.62 19.99
CA LYS A 47 11.05 2.59 19.43
C LYS A 47 10.17 1.63 20.22
N THR A 48 8.94 2.05 20.47
CA THR A 48 7.85 1.22 21.02
C THR A 48 6.60 1.34 20.15
N GLU A 49 5.86 0.24 20.01
CA GLU A 49 4.55 0.26 19.35
C GLU A 49 3.49 0.90 20.25
N ALA A 50 2.53 1.59 19.64
CA ALA A 50 1.41 2.19 20.34
C ALA A 50 0.15 2.19 19.45
N GLU A 51 -1.01 2.44 20.05
CA GLU A 51 -2.28 2.48 19.32
C GLU A 51 -2.61 3.86 18.71
N SER A 52 -2.09 4.93 19.32
CA SER A 52 -2.43 6.31 18.94
C SER A 52 -1.45 7.26 19.65
N PRO A 53 -0.37 7.73 18.99
CA PRO A 53 0.02 7.42 17.61
C PRO A 53 0.53 5.97 17.44
N ASP A 54 0.73 5.51 16.20
CA ASP A 54 1.14 4.12 15.89
C ASP A 54 2.50 3.72 16.48
N PHE A 55 3.42 4.67 16.58
CA PHE A 55 4.75 4.44 17.16
C PHE A 55 5.15 5.58 18.09
N LEU A 56 5.86 5.22 19.17
CA LEU A 56 6.54 6.14 20.07
C LEU A 56 8.05 5.94 19.94
N LEU A 57 8.77 7.02 19.73
CA LEU A 57 10.22 7.05 19.59
C LEU A 57 10.82 7.85 20.74
N ASN A 58 11.73 7.26 21.50
CA ASN A 58 12.41 7.98 22.57
C ASN A 58 13.73 8.56 22.04
N THR A 59 14.02 9.79 22.44
CA THR A 59 15.25 10.51 22.12
C THR A 59 16.30 10.33 23.23
N ASP A 60 17.56 10.65 22.94
CA ASP A 60 18.63 10.69 23.94
C ASP A 60 18.40 11.74 25.04
N ASP A 61 17.67 12.82 24.73
CA ASP A 61 17.32 13.92 25.63
C ASP A 61 16.03 13.68 26.44
N GLY A 62 15.47 12.46 26.37
CA GLY A 62 14.33 12.04 27.19
C GLY A 62 12.94 12.44 26.66
N ARG A 63 12.86 13.09 25.49
CA ARG A 63 11.59 13.38 24.80
C ARG A 63 11.02 12.14 24.13
N THR A 64 9.70 12.14 23.97
CA THR A 64 8.94 11.13 23.23
C THR A 64 8.37 11.74 21.96
N ILE A 65 8.72 11.16 20.82
CA ILE A 65 8.21 11.55 19.49
C ILE A 65 7.20 10.51 19.01
N GLY A 66 6.01 10.96 18.65
CA GLY A 66 4.98 10.15 18.02
C GLY A 66 5.11 10.10 16.50
N ILE A 67 4.90 8.93 15.90
CA ILE A 67 4.67 8.77 14.45
C ILE A 67 3.33 8.09 14.23
N GLU A 68 2.41 8.80 13.59
CA GLU A 68 1.20 8.23 13.01
C GLU A 68 1.50 7.82 11.56
N VAL A 69 1.11 6.60 11.18
CA VAL A 69 1.27 6.08 9.82
C VAL A 69 -0.09 6.06 9.13
N VAL A 70 -0.10 6.43 7.85
CA VAL A 70 -1.33 6.39 7.06
C VAL A 70 -1.03 6.10 5.61
N GLU A 71 -1.84 5.25 4.99
CA GLU A 71 -1.76 4.99 3.56
C GLU A 71 -2.54 6.05 2.77
N PHE A 72 -1.90 6.58 1.73
CA PHE A 72 -2.53 7.43 0.73
C PHE A 72 -3.07 6.56 -0.40
N VAL A 73 -4.40 6.45 -0.44
CA VAL A 73 -5.14 5.71 -1.45
C VAL A 73 -6.07 6.67 -2.18
N LEU A 74 -5.84 6.87 -3.47
CA LEU A 74 -6.69 7.71 -4.31
C LEU A 74 -8.05 7.02 -4.50
N ARG A 75 -9.16 7.70 -4.21
CA ARG A 75 -10.51 7.08 -4.24
C ARG A 75 -11.15 7.13 -5.63
N THR A 76 -10.43 6.68 -6.66
CA THR A 76 -11.05 6.49 -7.99
C THR A 76 -11.81 5.16 -8.04
N LYS A 77 -12.77 5.03 -8.97
CA LYS A 77 -13.48 3.77 -9.21
C LYS A 77 -12.51 2.62 -9.49
N LYS A 78 -11.46 2.87 -10.28
CA LYS A 78 -10.40 1.89 -10.60
C LYS A 78 -9.65 1.42 -9.36
N VAL A 79 -9.18 2.34 -8.52
CA VAL A 79 -8.48 1.97 -7.27
C VAL A 79 -9.40 1.16 -6.36
N ILE A 80 -10.66 1.59 -6.20
CA ILE A 80 -11.65 0.87 -5.39
C ILE A 80 -11.85 -0.56 -5.91
N ALA A 81 -12.00 -0.73 -7.23
CA ALA A 81 -12.18 -2.04 -7.85
C ALA A 81 -10.93 -2.92 -7.72
N THR A 82 -9.74 -2.37 -7.94
CA THR A 82 -8.45 -3.07 -7.75
C THR A 82 -8.29 -3.52 -6.31
N THR A 83 -8.42 -2.61 -5.34
CA THR A 83 -8.26 -2.91 -3.91
C THR A 83 -9.30 -3.92 -3.43
N ARG A 84 -10.54 -3.86 -3.94
CA ARG A 84 -11.57 -4.86 -3.67
C ARG A 84 -11.12 -6.25 -4.15
N LEU A 85 -10.63 -6.35 -5.38
CA LEU A 85 -10.20 -7.62 -5.96
C LEU A 85 -8.95 -8.18 -5.26
N GLU A 86 -7.98 -7.32 -4.90
CA GLU A 86 -6.81 -7.71 -4.09
C GLU A 86 -7.24 -8.23 -2.71
N ALA A 87 -8.19 -7.57 -2.04
CA ALA A 87 -8.69 -8.02 -0.75
C ALA A 87 -9.38 -9.39 -0.85
N ILE A 88 -10.15 -9.63 -1.92
CA ILE A 88 -10.76 -10.93 -2.17
C ILE A 88 -9.70 -11.99 -2.48
N GLY A 89 -8.75 -11.71 -3.36
CA GLY A 89 -7.66 -12.63 -3.69
C GLY A 89 -6.79 -12.96 -2.48
N ASN A 90 -6.56 -12.02 -1.56
CA ASN A 90 -5.87 -12.30 -0.30
C ASN A 90 -6.67 -13.24 0.62
N LYS A 91 -8.01 -13.22 0.57
CA LYS A 91 -8.85 -14.24 1.24
C LYS A 91 -8.64 -15.62 0.60
N VAL A 92 -8.48 -15.69 -0.71
CA VAL A 92 -8.14 -16.93 -1.44
C VAL A 92 -6.75 -17.45 -1.03
N VAL A 93 -5.74 -16.57 -0.99
CA VAL A 93 -4.40 -16.92 -0.46
C VAL A 93 -4.50 -17.49 0.96
N GLY A 94 -5.27 -16.83 1.83
CA GLY A 94 -5.51 -17.29 3.20
C GLY A 94 -6.20 -18.65 3.27
N TYR A 95 -7.12 -18.95 2.35
CA TYR A 95 -7.77 -20.25 2.23
C TYR A 95 -6.76 -21.37 1.93
N PHE A 96 -5.89 -21.19 0.92
CA PHE A 96 -4.89 -22.19 0.56
C PHE A 96 -3.77 -22.30 1.62
N LYS A 97 -3.37 -21.19 2.24
CA LYS A 97 -2.42 -21.19 3.39
C LYS A 97 -2.95 -22.07 4.53
N LYS A 98 -4.25 -22.01 4.85
CA LYS A 98 -4.89 -22.87 5.88
C LYS A 98 -4.92 -24.34 5.50
N LYS A 99 -4.89 -24.68 4.21
CA LYS A 99 -4.75 -26.05 3.69
C LYS A 99 -3.30 -26.52 3.63
N GLY A 100 -2.33 -25.74 4.11
CA GLY A 100 -0.91 -26.08 4.05
C GLY A 100 -0.26 -25.85 2.68
N ILE A 101 -0.93 -25.12 1.78
CA ILE A 101 -0.42 -24.82 0.43
C ILE A 101 -0.23 -23.31 0.32
N PRO A 102 0.93 -22.76 0.72
CA PRO A 102 1.19 -21.34 0.55
C PRO A 102 1.27 -20.99 -0.95
N ILE A 103 0.47 -20.02 -1.39
CA ILE A 103 0.45 -19.56 -2.78
C ILE A 103 0.52 -18.04 -2.88
N SER A 104 1.11 -17.54 -3.96
CA SER A 104 0.93 -16.17 -4.41
C SER A 104 0.00 -16.14 -5.62
N LEU A 105 -0.82 -15.08 -5.71
CA LEU A 105 -1.80 -14.90 -6.77
C LEU A 105 -1.53 -13.62 -7.55
N LEU A 106 -1.60 -13.70 -8.87
CA LEU A 106 -1.68 -12.54 -9.76
C LEU A 106 -2.98 -12.65 -10.56
N LEU A 107 -3.79 -11.60 -10.52
CA LEU A 107 -5.00 -11.46 -11.32
C LEU A 107 -4.74 -10.41 -12.39
N GLU A 108 -4.74 -10.81 -13.65
CA GLU A 108 -4.55 -9.92 -14.79
C GLU A 108 -5.85 -9.82 -15.59
N ILE A 109 -6.33 -8.61 -15.85
CA ILE A 109 -7.49 -8.44 -16.73
C ILE A 109 -7.11 -8.73 -18.18
N TYR A 110 -7.91 -9.56 -18.85
CA TYR A 110 -7.81 -9.71 -20.29
C TYR A 110 -8.59 -8.60 -20.99
N ASP A 111 -7.85 -7.69 -21.62
CA ASP A 111 -8.43 -6.62 -22.42
C ASP A 111 -8.43 -6.99 -23.90
N LYS A 112 -9.57 -7.47 -24.41
CA LYS A 112 -9.75 -7.84 -25.83
C LYS A 112 -9.44 -6.68 -26.79
N ARG A 113 -9.57 -5.42 -26.35
CA ARG A 113 -9.29 -4.23 -27.17
C ARG A 113 -7.81 -4.15 -27.55
N LYS A 114 -6.90 -4.79 -26.81
CA LYS A 114 -5.46 -4.88 -27.13
C LYS A 114 -5.17 -5.48 -28.50
N HIS A 115 -6.03 -6.38 -28.97
CA HIS A 115 -5.86 -7.12 -30.21
C HIS A 115 -6.92 -6.73 -31.25
N SER A 116 -7.70 -5.68 -30.99
CA SER A 116 -8.73 -5.24 -31.92
C SER A 116 -8.11 -4.54 -33.12
N PRO A 117 -8.56 -4.83 -34.36
CA PRO A 117 -8.18 -4.07 -35.54
C PRO A 117 -8.89 -2.72 -35.64
N TYR A 118 -9.88 -2.44 -34.78
CA TYR A 118 -10.72 -1.24 -34.87
C TYR A 118 -10.13 -0.06 -34.10
N TYR A 119 -9.99 1.08 -34.78
CA TYR A 119 -9.49 2.32 -34.17
C TYR A 119 -10.32 2.78 -32.96
N ALA A 120 -11.64 2.60 -33.01
CA ALA A 120 -12.54 2.94 -31.90
C ALA A 120 -12.19 2.19 -30.60
N ASP A 121 -11.85 0.90 -30.70
CA ASP A 121 -11.45 0.09 -29.54
C ASP A 121 -10.09 0.53 -28.98
N MET A 122 -9.18 0.99 -29.85
CA MET A 122 -7.90 1.57 -29.42
C MET A 122 -8.11 2.87 -28.63
N ILE A 123 -8.97 3.77 -29.13
CA ILE A 123 -9.31 5.01 -28.43
C ILE A 123 -10.01 4.72 -27.10
N ASP A 124 -11.00 3.82 -27.09
CA ASP A 124 -11.68 3.41 -25.87
C ASP A 124 -10.71 2.81 -24.86
N ARG A 125 -9.77 1.95 -25.28
CA ARG A 125 -8.73 1.42 -24.39
C ARG A 125 -7.84 2.50 -23.80
N TRP A 126 -7.45 3.51 -24.58
CA TRP A 126 -6.60 4.60 -24.09
C TRP A 126 -7.33 5.51 -23.10
N GLN A 127 -8.62 5.77 -23.32
CA GLN A 127 -9.44 6.60 -22.43
C GLN A 127 -9.94 5.82 -21.21
N ASN A 128 -10.19 4.52 -21.36
CA ASN A 128 -10.74 3.62 -20.35
C ASN A 128 -9.89 2.35 -20.17
N PRO A 129 -8.60 2.46 -19.81
CA PRO A 129 -7.72 1.31 -19.62
C PRO A 129 -8.16 0.48 -18.42
N GLY A 130 -7.97 -0.85 -18.49
CA GLY A 130 -8.33 -1.77 -17.41
C GLY A 130 -9.81 -1.76 -17.05
N PHE A 131 -10.13 -1.96 -15.77
CA PHE A 131 -11.51 -1.98 -15.25
C PHE A 131 -11.70 -1.02 -14.08
N ASP A 132 -12.92 -0.54 -13.90
CA ASP A 132 -13.29 0.33 -12.77
C ASP A 132 -14.45 -0.24 -11.92
N HIS A 133 -14.99 -1.40 -12.31
CA HIS A 133 -15.98 -2.16 -11.57
C HIS A 133 -15.95 -3.64 -11.99
N ILE A 134 -16.48 -4.52 -11.12
CA ILE A 134 -16.72 -5.94 -11.40
C ILE A 134 -18.13 -6.25 -10.93
N ASN A 135 -18.99 -6.66 -11.86
CA ASN A 135 -20.41 -6.94 -11.62
C ASN A 135 -20.61 -8.36 -11.06
N ALA A 136 -19.99 -8.63 -9.92
CA ALA A 136 -20.13 -9.87 -9.16
C ALA A 136 -19.98 -9.57 -7.68
N SER A 137 -20.58 -10.37 -6.81
CA SER A 137 -20.39 -10.29 -5.36
C SER A 137 -19.00 -10.78 -4.94
N ASP A 138 -18.55 -10.35 -3.75
CA ASP A 138 -17.27 -10.82 -3.19
C ASP A 138 -17.21 -12.34 -3.02
N LYS A 139 -18.37 -12.95 -2.72
CA LYS A 139 -18.48 -14.41 -2.56
C LYS A 139 -18.31 -15.10 -3.91
N GLU A 140 -19.03 -14.67 -4.94
CA GLU A 140 -18.93 -15.25 -6.29
C GLU A 140 -17.50 -15.14 -6.83
N ILE A 141 -16.86 -13.96 -6.71
CA ILE A 141 -15.47 -13.76 -7.14
C ILE A 141 -14.54 -14.76 -6.44
N LYS A 142 -14.63 -14.84 -5.10
CA LYS A 142 -13.77 -15.69 -4.28
C LYS A 142 -13.97 -17.18 -4.60
N ASP A 143 -15.23 -17.62 -4.63
CA ASP A 143 -15.57 -19.03 -4.82
C ASP A 143 -15.17 -19.48 -6.23
N LYS A 144 -15.37 -18.64 -7.25
CA LYS A 144 -14.94 -18.93 -8.64
C LYS A 144 -13.43 -19.05 -8.77
N ILE A 145 -12.66 -18.15 -8.14
CA ILE A 145 -11.19 -18.24 -8.17
C ILE A 145 -10.73 -19.54 -7.48
N ILE A 146 -11.32 -19.91 -6.34
CA ILE A 146 -10.96 -21.16 -5.63
C ILE A 146 -11.26 -22.38 -6.49
N GLU A 147 -12.48 -22.47 -7.02
CA GLU A 147 -12.93 -23.59 -7.87
C GLU A 147 -11.97 -23.82 -9.04
N GLU A 148 -11.59 -22.76 -9.75
CA GLU A 148 -10.73 -22.84 -10.93
C GLU A 148 -9.29 -23.23 -10.59
N ILE A 149 -8.77 -22.79 -9.44
CA ILE A 149 -7.44 -23.19 -8.94
C ILE A 149 -7.45 -24.65 -8.50
N GLU A 150 -8.50 -25.09 -7.80
CA GLU A 150 -8.62 -26.48 -7.34
C GLU A 150 -8.80 -27.45 -8.53
N ALA A 151 -9.56 -27.06 -9.55
CA ALA A 151 -9.78 -27.87 -10.76
C ALA A 151 -8.52 -28.05 -11.62
N GLU A 152 -7.68 -27.01 -11.75
CA GLU A 152 -6.39 -27.12 -12.46
C GLU A 152 -5.32 -27.85 -11.65
N GLY A 153 -5.39 -27.71 -10.32
CA GLY A 153 -4.31 -28.12 -9.41
C GLY A 153 -3.16 -27.12 -9.40
N ILE A 154 -2.46 -27.04 -8.27
CA ILE A 154 -1.33 -26.12 -8.09
C ILE A 154 -0.02 -26.90 -8.26
N LYS A 155 0.74 -26.56 -9.30
CA LYS A 155 2.06 -27.14 -9.57
C LYS A 155 3.04 -26.85 -8.43
N ASP A 156 3.89 -27.83 -8.12
CA ASP A 156 4.97 -27.65 -7.13
C ASP A 156 6.06 -26.69 -7.63
N TRP A 157 6.28 -26.65 -8.94
CA TRP A 157 7.23 -25.77 -9.59
C TRP A 157 6.60 -25.03 -10.76
N GLY A 158 6.98 -23.76 -10.93
CA GLY A 158 6.49 -22.88 -11.99
C GLY A 158 5.19 -22.15 -11.68
N LEU A 159 4.48 -21.79 -12.75
CA LEU A 159 3.27 -20.97 -12.72
C LEU A 159 2.08 -21.80 -13.24
N THR A 160 1.00 -21.82 -12.47
CA THR A 160 -0.30 -22.32 -12.90
C THR A 160 -1.08 -21.16 -13.49
N LYS A 161 -1.71 -21.33 -14.66
CA LYS A 161 -2.42 -20.27 -15.37
C LYS A 161 -3.84 -20.72 -15.68
N ARG A 162 -4.84 -19.90 -15.35
CA ARG A 162 -6.25 -20.17 -15.66
C ARG A 162 -6.98 -18.93 -16.13
N TRP A 163 -7.86 -19.13 -17.11
CA TRP A 163 -8.76 -18.09 -17.58
C TRP A 163 -10.08 -18.24 -16.84
N ILE A 164 -10.59 -17.14 -16.29
CA ILE A 164 -11.85 -17.12 -15.54
C ILE A 164 -12.69 -15.94 -15.98
N ASP A 165 -14.00 -16.14 -16.10
CA ASP A 165 -14.95 -15.08 -16.34
C ASP A 165 -15.70 -14.75 -15.04
N ILE A 166 -15.66 -13.49 -14.63
CA ILE A 166 -16.34 -13.01 -13.44
C ILE A 166 -17.05 -11.69 -13.74
N GLY A 167 -18.37 -11.66 -13.58
CA GLY A 167 -19.16 -10.44 -13.74
C GLY A 167 -19.03 -9.79 -15.13
N GLY A 168 -18.88 -10.63 -16.17
CA GLY A 168 -18.70 -10.20 -17.56
C GLY A 168 -17.28 -9.74 -17.92
N GLN A 169 -16.32 -9.87 -17.01
CA GLN A 169 -14.91 -9.56 -17.24
C GLN A 169 -14.09 -10.85 -17.24
N THR A 170 -13.20 -10.99 -18.23
CA THR A 170 -12.27 -12.12 -18.32
C THR A 170 -10.98 -11.77 -17.62
N PHE A 171 -10.53 -12.64 -16.72
CA PHE A 171 -9.26 -12.54 -16.02
C PHE A 171 -8.39 -13.74 -16.33
N VAL A 172 -7.08 -13.50 -16.32
CA VAL A 172 -6.06 -14.54 -16.22
C VAL A 172 -5.58 -14.60 -14.78
N VAL A 173 -5.82 -15.73 -14.12
CA VAL A 173 -5.29 -16.06 -12.81
C VAL A 173 -3.97 -16.76 -12.98
N TYR A 174 -2.93 -16.24 -12.35
CA TYR A 174 -1.66 -16.92 -12.19
C TYR A 174 -1.45 -17.29 -10.73
N VAL A 175 -1.05 -18.53 -10.50
CA VAL A 175 -0.81 -19.09 -9.16
C VAL A 175 0.58 -19.71 -9.11
N SER A 176 1.33 -19.43 -8.05
CA SER A 176 2.59 -20.13 -7.78
C SER A 176 2.74 -20.42 -6.30
N LYS A 177 3.35 -21.57 -5.98
CA LYS A 177 3.81 -21.89 -4.62
C LYS A 177 5.10 -21.16 -4.22
N PHE A 178 5.60 -20.25 -5.09
CA PHE A 178 6.89 -19.59 -4.92
C PHE A 178 7.08 -19.10 -3.48
N HIS A 179 8.17 -19.55 -2.87
CA HIS A 179 8.50 -19.30 -1.46
C HIS A 179 9.04 -17.87 -1.28
N ALA A 180 8.19 -16.88 -1.52
CA ALA A 180 8.42 -15.54 -0.99
C ALA A 180 8.07 -15.54 0.51
N PRO A 181 8.80 -14.77 1.36
CA PRO A 181 8.47 -14.63 2.78
C PRO A 181 7.05 -14.09 3.02
N HIS A 182 6.40 -13.56 1.98
CA HIS A 182 5.02 -13.09 1.99
C HIS A 182 4.27 -13.66 0.78
N THR A 183 3.19 -14.39 1.05
CA THR A 183 2.21 -14.81 0.03
C THR A 183 1.11 -13.75 -0.02
N SER A 184 0.81 -13.24 -1.20
CA SER A 184 -0.22 -12.22 -1.37
C SER A 184 -0.88 -12.30 -2.75
N CYS A 185 -1.99 -11.59 -2.89
CA CYS A 185 -2.62 -11.36 -4.18
C CYS A 185 -2.29 -9.96 -4.70
N HIS A 186 -1.84 -9.92 -5.96
CA HIS A 186 -1.70 -8.70 -6.74
C HIS A 186 -2.71 -8.68 -7.88
N VAL A 187 -3.22 -7.50 -8.19
CA VAL A 187 -4.10 -7.28 -9.33
C VAL A 187 -3.41 -6.34 -10.31
N ASN A 188 -3.17 -6.83 -11.53
CA ASN A 188 -2.66 -6.00 -12.61
C ASN A 188 -3.84 -5.31 -13.30
N ASN A 189 -4.17 -4.10 -12.85
CA ASN A 189 -5.19 -3.25 -13.45
C ASN A 189 -4.55 -2.03 -14.10
N GLU A 190 -4.68 -1.91 -15.42
CA GLU A 190 -4.20 -0.72 -16.15
C GLU A 190 -5.05 0.50 -15.77
N GLY A 191 -4.41 1.67 -15.66
CA GLY A 191 -5.13 2.91 -15.39
C GLY A 191 -4.26 4.14 -15.63
N MET A 192 -4.95 5.27 -15.79
CA MET A 192 -4.27 6.55 -15.84
C MET A 192 -3.75 6.91 -14.45
N CYS A 193 -2.52 7.42 -14.43
CA CYS A 193 -1.91 7.95 -13.22
C CYS A 193 -2.43 9.36 -12.96
N THR A 194 -2.79 9.67 -11.72
CA THR A 194 -3.12 11.05 -11.31
C THR A 194 -1.84 11.74 -10.86
N GLU A 195 -1.45 12.75 -11.62
CA GLU A 195 -0.27 13.57 -11.28
C GLU A 195 -0.62 14.51 -10.11
N ASN A 196 0.18 14.47 -9.05
CA ASN A 196 0.11 15.39 -7.91
C ASN A 196 -1.31 15.60 -7.33
N PRO A 197 -1.99 14.56 -6.81
CA PRO A 197 -3.32 14.68 -6.18
C PRO A 197 -3.23 15.40 -4.82
N PHE A 198 -2.89 16.69 -4.85
CA PHE A 198 -2.62 17.49 -3.66
C PHE A 198 -3.87 17.74 -2.83
N ASP A 199 -5.04 17.89 -3.47
CA ASP A 199 -6.29 18.11 -2.77
C ASP A 199 -6.72 16.87 -1.97
N GLU A 200 -6.55 15.68 -2.55
CA GLU A 200 -6.79 14.41 -1.87
C GLU A 200 -5.77 14.16 -0.76
N LEU A 201 -4.51 14.50 -0.99
CA LEU A 201 -3.46 14.39 0.03
C LEU A 201 -3.73 15.36 1.19
N GLN A 202 -4.14 16.59 0.90
CA GLN A 202 -4.55 17.57 1.91
C GLN A 202 -5.78 17.06 2.68
N SER A 203 -6.79 16.52 2.00
CA SER A 203 -7.98 15.96 2.63
C SER A 203 -7.66 14.81 3.59
N LEU A 204 -6.69 13.96 3.24
CA LEU A 204 -6.18 12.89 4.10
C LEU A 204 -5.48 13.46 5.34
N ILE A 205 -4.64 14.48 5.17
CA ILE A 205 -3.97 15.18 6.27
C ILE A 205 -5.01 15.83 7.19
N ASP A 206 -6.03 16.48 6.65
CA ASP A 206 -7.12 17.10 7.41
C ASP A 206 -7.90 16.07 8.24
N GLY A 207 -8.14 14.88 7.68
CA GLY A 207 -8.73 13.77 8.42
C GLY A 207 -7.90 13.34 9.63
N LYS A 208 -6.56 13.41 9.53
CA LYS A 208 -5.64 13.10 10.64
C LYS A 208 -5.46 14.28 11.60
N ASN A 209 -5.52 15.53 11.12
CA ASN A 209 -5.49 16.74 11.95
C ASN A 209 -6.60 16.70 13.00
N LYS A 210 -7.81 16.22 12.65
CA LYS A 210 -8.93 16.05 13.60
C LYS A 210 -8.62 15.13 14.79
N LYS A 211 -7.60 14.27 14.68
CA LYS A 211 -7.18 13.33 15.72
C LYS A 211 -5.87 13.75 16.41
N TYR A 212 -5.30 14.90 16.02
CA TYR A 212 -3.98 15.33 16.44
C TYR A 212 -3.85 15.47 17.96
N GLU A 213 -4.82 16.10 18.63
CA GLU A 213 -4.79 16.28 20.08
C GLU A 213 -4.73 14.95 20.84
N LYS A 214 -5.41 13.92 20.34
CA LYS A 214 -5.34 12.56 20.91
C LYS A 214 -3.93 11.98 20.77
N TYR A 215 -3.29 12.15 19.61
CA TYR A 215 -1.93 11.65 19.39
C TYR A 215 -0.91 12.36 20.30
N LYS A 216 -1.06 13.68 20.45
CA LYS A 216 -0.16 14.53 21.24
C LYS A 216 -0.20 14.23 22.75
N GLN A 217 -1.30 13.69 23.27
CA GLN A 217 -1.38 13.31 24.70
C GLN A 217 -0.31 12.30 25.15
N LYS A 218 0.31 11.57 24.21
CA LYS A 218 1.32 10.53 24.51
C LYS A 218 2.73 10.87 24.04
N CYS A 219 2.96 12.07 23.51
CA CYS A 219 4.25 12.47 22.96
C CYS A 219 4.44 13.99 22.98
N ASP A 220 5.67 14.45 23.11
CA ASP A 220 6.00 15.88 23.08
C ASP A 220 5.73 16.47 21.69
N ASP A 221 6.07 15.68 20.66
CA ASP A 221 5.94 16.02 19.26
C ASP A 221 5.33 14.86 18.48
N CYS A 222 4.33 15.16 17.64
CA CYS A 222 3.74 14.15 16.75
C CYS A 222 4.00 14.49 15.27
N TYR A 223 4.45 13.49 14.52
CA TYR A 223 4.70 13.52 13.08
C TYR A 223 3.76 12.58 12.34
N LEU A 224 3.51 12.88 11.07
CA LEU A 224 2.71 12.05 10.18
C LEU A 224 3.59 11.45 9.08
N LEU A 225 3.53 10.13 8.92
CA LEU A 225 4.12 9.40 7.80
C LEU A 225 2.99 8.94 6.87
N VAL A 226 2.86 9.62 5.74
CA VAL A 226 1.97 9.25 4.64
C VAL A 226 2.71 8.27 3.73
N VAL A 227 2.07 7.17 3.37
CA VAL A 227 2.64 6.11 2.52
C VAL A 227 1.80 5.98 1.26
N SER A 228 2.38 6.27 0.10
CA SER A 228 1.76 5.99 -1.19
C SER A 228 2.30 4.68 -1.75
N SER A 229 1.42 3.80 -2.20
CA SER A 229 1.81 2.56 -2.89
C SER A 229 2.31 2.79 -4.32
N GLY A 230 2.24 4.02 -4.84
CA GLY A 230 2.59 4.35 -6.23
C GLY A 230 1.53 3.94 -7.26
N ASN A 231 0.47 3.23 -6.85
CA ASN A 231 -0.59 2.80 -7.75
C ASN A 231 -1.47 4.01 -8.14
N PHE A 232 -1.52 4.32 -9.44
CA PHE A 232 -2.34 5.38 -10.02
C PHE A 232 -2.05 6.81 -9.51
N VAL A 233 -0.90 7.02 -8.86
CA VAL A 233 -0.48 8.32 -8.33
C VAL A 233 0.98 8.59 -8.71
N ASP A 234 1.26 9.78 -9.21
CA ASP A 234 2.62 10.25 -9.50
C ASP A 234 2.88 11.58 -8.80
N PHE A 235 3.79 11.55 -7.82
CA PHE A 235 4.25 12.76 -7.14
C PHE A 235 5.52 13.29 -7.80
N THR A 236 5.35 14.32 -8.61
CA THR A 236 6.46 15.00 -9.28
C THR A 236 7.25 15.89 -8.31
N TYR A 237 8.32 16.52 -8.81
CA TYR A 237 9.11 17.49 -8.05
C TYR A 237 8.28 18.66 -7.45
N LYS A 238 7.11 18.96 -8.03
CA LYS A 238 6.19 20.02 -7.57
C LYS A 238 5.75 19.84 -6.12
N ILE A 239 5.70 18.60 -5.61
CA ILE A 239 5.31 18.32 -4.22
C ILE A 239 6.20 19.02 -3.18
N LYS A 240 7.47 19.29 -3.52
CA LYS A 240 8.41 19.99 -2.62
C LYS A 240 8.06 21.47 -2.43
N PHE A 241 7.28 22.04 -3.34
CA PHE A 241 6.93 23.45 -3.36
C PHE A 241 5.52 23.72 -2.86
N HIS A 242 4.61 22.75 -3.00
CA HIS A 242 3.25 22.82 -2.50
C HIS A 242 3.21 22.90 -0.96
N LYS A 243 2.36 23.76 -0.40
CA LYS A 243 2.22 23.97 1.04
C LYS A 243 0.96 23.26 1.55
N PHE A 244 1.14 22.26 2.40
CA PHE A 244 0.04 21.56 3.07
C PHE A 244 -0.28 22.19 4.42
N LYS A 245 -1.56 22.27 4.80
CA LYS A 245 -1.98 22.67 6.15
C LYS A 245 -1.91 21.45 7.07
N SER A 246 -1.21 21.55 8.20
CA SER A 246 -1.02 20.42 9.11
C SER A 246 -0.82 20.87 10.55
N ALA A 247 -1.45 20.17 11.49
CA ALA A 247 -1.20 20.31 12.92
C ALA A 247 0.08 19.57 13.38
N PHE A 248 0.50 18.54 12.64
CA PHE A 248 1.72 17.77 12.93
C PHE A 248 2.98 18.62 12.81
N ARG A 249 3.99 18.31 13.65
CA ARG A 249 5.30 18.98 13.63
C ARG A 249 6.01 18.83 12.28
N GLY A 250 5.77 17.73 11.59
CA GLY A 250 6.19 17.51 10.23
C GLY A 250 5.41 16.37 9.60
N VAL A 251 5.25 16.46 8.28
CA VAL A 251 4.63 15.41 7.47
C VAL A 251 5.67 14.90 6.48
N TYR A 252 5.76 13.58 6.37
CA TYR A 252 6.64 12.87 5.46
C TYR A 252 5.79 12.04 4.51
N LEU A 253 6.14 12.05 3.22
CA LEU A 253 5.62 11.13 2.23
C LEU A 253 6.67 10.06 1.95
N LEU A 254 6.32 8.79 2.12
CA LEU A 254 7.04 7.64 1.60
C LEU A 254 6.31 7.15 0.35
N ASP A 255 6.92 7.33 -0.81
CA ASP A 255 6.42 6.86 -2.10
C ASP A 255 7.12 5.54 -2.45
N LEU A 256 6.32 4.47 -2.54
CA LEU A 256 6.75 3.11 -2.86
C LEU A 256 6.65 2.79 -4.37
N GLY A 257 6.41 3.79 -5.23
CA GLY A 257 6.43 3.65 -6.68
C GLY A 257 7.85 3.40 -7.23
N PHE A 258 8.26 4.13 -8.27
CA PHE A 258 9.56 3.90 -8.92
C PHE A 258 10.74 4.37 -8.05
N GLY A 259 11.23 3.43 -7.23
CA GLY A 259 12.30 3.59 -6.25
C GLY A 259 11.76 4.24 -4.98
N ASN A 260 11.92 3.55 -3.84
CA ASN A 260 11.47 4.04 -2.53
C ASN A 260 12.00 5.46 -2.26
N LYS A 261 11.14 6.46 -2.37
CA LYS A 261 11.49 7.87 -2.20
C LYS A 261 10.74 8.42 -1.02
N ALA A 262 11.48 8.98 -0.06
CA ALA A 262 10.89 9.76 1.00
C ALA A 262 11.07 11.26 0.75
N THR A 263 10.03 12.04 1.00
CA THR A 263 10.03 13.50 0.89
C THR A 263 9.44 14.11 2.15
N LYS A 264 10.14 15.09 2.75
CA LYS A 264 9.53 15.93 3.78
C LYS A 264 8.60 16.93 3.09
N LEU A 265 7.31 16.89 3.41
CA LEU A 265 6.33 17.81 2.84
C LEU A 265 6.50 19.20 3.47
N ARG A 266 6.27 20.24 2.66
CA ARG A 266 6.27 21.61 3.15
C ARG A 266 4.92 21.87 3.80
N THR A 267 4.93 22.13 5.10
CA THR A 267 3.71 22.38 5.86
C THR A 267 3.64 23.82 6.37
N VAL A 268 2.42 24.32 6.51
CA VAL A 268 2.08 25.52 7.28
C VAL A 268 1.19 25.11 8.45
N LYS A 269 1.34 25.80 9.59
CA LYS A 269 0.46 25.56 10.73
C LYS A 269 -0.99 25.89 10.35
N MET A 270 -1.92 25.14 10.92
CA MET A 270 -3.32 25.51 10.88
C MET A 270 -3.52 26.73 11.79
N ASP A 271 -4.23 27.73 11.28
CA ASP A 271 -4.73 28.86 12.08
C ASP A 271 -5.88 28.39 12.98
#